data_AF-A0A543KDK3-F1
#
_entry.id   AF-A0A543KDK3-F1
#
_cell.length_a   1.000
_cell.length_b   1.000
_cell.length_c   1.000
_cell.angle_alpha   90.00
_cell.angle_beta   90.00
_cell.angle_gamma   90.00
#
_symmetry.space_group_name_H-M   'P 1'
#
loop_
_entity.id
_entity.type
_entity.pdbx_description
1 polymer ?
#
loop_
_entity_poly.entity_id
_entity_poly.type
_entity_poly.pdbx_seq_one_letter_code
_entity_poly.pdbx_strand_id
1 'polypeptide(L)'
;MRIVSIGFVLGAIAAPAFADQRPEVQAVTLSTAGLVMIEAQAELSRDGVRLPIRRADIDDFLKSLRLSDPSGGVPMLSMTGPGGVEDVFAALPFSPDALKDLRQLVDAMIGAPVTAERRGISVSGDLMGTREVPCAQEHQRGCIAVAVLGSGREIRQILLDDATELHFSDTTDQDAVARGIAALRDAGRALMLDVSLTSTETSPREIGLGWLQPAPVWKTAWRAEDGAGGLELTAWAVIENTTGQDWDAVEVTLATGAVQALQAQLYDRLDAARKLADTTMAPAMMESAPMARGMAFDSAMDIAPVSMDDGDSFSRFTLSTPVTLRAGDMISLPFLRETLEDARLTLYRGGSGATHPSIAIAFENPLPLRLPAGVVTLYEEGRGHAGDAMIPELAPGAHEVIEFARDTAMQVQESEDETQVVQSGRMVDGVLVVEERQERRTSYRVEGAPDADRAMTISHPLRHGWDMQTSGGETGFDDTRFLVDVPAGEIVTQDVVEQRITSTRVALLDLDSDALAFWSTRLPDPELRAMLEEIQTLRAQQADLRREITRQRALEAQLIEDQERLVGLIVQLGDDSPATRERRTRVDVIEREIEQARTARDEAETRQTEIEDTLRDMLRDS
;
A
#
# COMPACT_ATOMS: atom_id res chain seq x y z
N MET A 1 -54.63 -54.58 -61.06
CA MET A 1 -54.56 -53.15 -60.68
C MET A 1 -53.59 -53.04 -59.52
N ARG A 2 -52.31 -52.75 -59.79
CA ARG A 2 -51.26 -52.54 -58.77
C ARG A 2 -50.86 -51.08 -58.89
N ILE A 3 -51.18 -50.28 -57.89
CA ILE A 3 -50.84 -48.86 -57.84
C ILE A 3 -49.45 -48.77 -57.19
N VAL A 4 -48.49 -48.32 -58.00
CA VAL A 4 -47.14 -47.96 -57.58
C VAL A 4 -47.21 -46.51 -57.11
N SER A 5 -46.95 -46.27 -55.82
CA SER A 5 -46.77 -44.92 -55.28
C SER A 5 -45.28 -44.64 -55.11
N ILE A 6 -44.73 -43.82 -56.01
CA ILE A 6 -43.38 -43.26 -55.93
C ILE A 6 -43.48 -42.03 -55.03
N GLY A 7 -42.90 -42.10 -53.83
CA GLY A 7 -42.71 -40.95 -52.96
C GLY A 7 -41.46 -40.18 -53.38
N PHE A 8 -41.64 -38.96 -53.86
CA PHE A 8 -40.56 -38.00 -54.09
C PHE A 8 -40.07 -37.48 -52.72
N VAL A 9 -38.85 -37.84 -52.33
CA VAL A 9 -38.16 -37.23 -51.19
C VAL A 9 -37.53 -35.93 -51.69
N LEU A 10 -38.13 -34.79 -51.32
CA LEU A 10 -37.46 -33.49 -51.42
C LEU A 10 -36.37 -33.45 -50.34
N GLY A 11 -35.11 -33.62 -50.75
CA GLY A 11 -33.96 -33.33 -49.90
C GLY A 11 -33.87 -31.82 -49.69
N ALA A 12 -34.30 -31.34 -48.53
CA ALA A 12 -33.94 -30.00 -48.07
C ALA A 12 -32.43 -29.99 -47.84
N ILE A 13 -31.70 -29.29 -48.72
CA ILE A 13 -30.31 -28.93 -48.46
C ILE A 13 -30.36 -27.90 -47.33
N ALA A 14 -30.24 -28.39 -46.10
CA ALA A 14 -29.91 -27.54 -44.97
C ALA A 14 -28.48 -27.04 -45.20
N ALA A 15 -28.34 -25.78 -45.60
CA ALA A 15 -27.06 -25.10 -45.48
C ALA A 15 -26.63 -25.22 -44.00
N PRO A 16 -25.37 -25.61 -43.70
CA PRO A 16 -24.92 -25.60 -42.33
C PRO A 16 -25.02 -24.15 -41.85
N ALA A 17 -25.86 -23.92 -40.83
CA ALA A 17 -25.76 -22.71 -40.03
C ALA A 17 -24.33 -22.71 -39.50
N PHE A 18 -23.53 -21.71 -39.88
CA PHE A 18 -22.25 -21.45 -39.24
C PHE A 18 -22.55 -21.28 -37.75
N ALA A 19 -22.21 -22.30 -36.96
CA ALA A 19 -22.19 -22.16 -35.52
C ALA A 19 -21.21 -21.02 -35.22
N ASP A 20 -21.64 -20.07 -34.40
CA ASP A 20 -20.80 -19.01 -33.85
C ASP A 20 -19.77 -19.71 -32.93
N GLN A 21 -18.72 -20.29 -33.51
CA GLN A 21 -17.66 -21.02 -32.81
C GLN A 21 -16.86 -20.01 -31.99
N ARG A 22 -17.34 -19.76 -30.78
CA ARG A 22 -16.62 -19.00 -29.77
C ARG A 22 -15.62 -19.91 -29.07
N PRO A 23 -14.49 -19.38 -28.60
CA PRO A 23 -13.60 -20.16 -27.76
C PRO A 23 -14.33 -20.65 -26.51
N GLU A 24 -14.11 -21.90 -26.16
CA GLU A 24 -14.59 -22.51 -24.93
C GLU A 24 -13.58 -22.24 -23.83
N VAL A 25 -13.99 -21.53 -22.78
CA VAL A 25 -13.14 -21.27 -21.62
C VAL A 25 -12.89 -22.57 -20.87
N GLN A 26 -11.63 -22.93 -20.65
CA GLN A 26 -11.23 -24.16 -19.96
C GLN A 26 -10.72 -23.86 -18.55
N ALA A 27 -9.95 -22.78 -18.40
CA ALA A 27 -9.41 -22.38 -17.10
C ALA A 27 -9.40 -20.86 -16.94
N VAL A 28 -9.52 -20.41 -15.70
CA VAL A 28 -9.33 -19.01 -15.32
C VAL A 28 -8.41 -18.90 -14.12
N THR A 29 -7.46 -17.98 -14.17
CA THR A 29 -6.65 -17.59 -13.00
C THR A 29 -7.01 -16.16 -12.58
N LEU A 30 -7.61 -16.01 -11.40
CA LEU A 30 -8.00 -14.73 -10.81
C LEU A 30 -6.88 -14.21 -9.92
N SER A 31 -6.44 -12.98 -10.15
CA SER A 31 -5.35 -12.36 -9.39
C SER A 31 -5.86 -11.29 -8.42
N THR A 32 -5.19 -11.16 -7.27
CA THR A 32 -5.34 -10.02 -6.38
C THR A 32 -4.90 -8.69 -7.01
N ALA A 33 -4.21 -8.72 -8.15
CA ALA A 33 -3.84 -7.54 -8.94
C ALA A 33 -4.99 -7.00 -9.83
N GLY A 34 -6.21 -7.54 -9.72
CA GLY A 34 -7.36 -7.07 -10.49
C GLY A 34 -7.38 -7.51 -11.95
N LEU A 35 -6.75 -8.65 -12.24
CA LEU A 35 -6.68 -9.27 -13.55
C LEU A 35 -7.19 -10.71 -13.48
N VAL A 36 -7.77 -11.17 -14.59
CA VAL A 36 -8.02 -12.58 -14.83
C VAL A 36 -7.28 -13.02 -16.08
N MET A 37 -6.57 -14.13 -15.99
CA MET A 37 -6.06 -14.86 -17.14
C MET A 37 -7.11 -15.87 -17.56
N ILE A 38 -7.61 -15.77 -18.79
CA ILE A 38 -8.47 -16.78 -19.40
C ILE A 38 -7.60 -17.69 -20.24
N GLU A 39 -7.82 -19.00 -20.11
CA GLU A 39 -7.33 -20.01 -21.05
C GLU A 39 -8.54 -20.68 -21.70
N ALA A 40 -8.56 -20.68 -23.03
CA ALA A 40 -9.66 -21.18 -23.82
C ALA A 40 -9.17 -22.03 -24.98
N GLN A 41 -10.05 -22.86 -25.53
CA GLN A 41 -9.80 -23.65 -26.73
C GLN A 41 -10.74 -23.22 -27.84
N ALA A 42 -10.25 -23.27 -29.08
CA ALA A 42 -11.05 -23.00 -30.25
C ALA A 42 -10.62 -23.87 -31.44
N GLU A 43 -11.54 -24.10 -32.38
CA GLU A 43 -11.21 -24.67 -33.67
C GLU A 43 -10.81 -23.55 -34.64
N LEU A 44 -9.59 -23.62 -35.18
CA LEU A 44 -9.12 -22.71 -36.21
C LEU A 44 -9.24 -23.36 -37.58
N SER A 45 -10.07 -22.78 -38.44
CA SER A 45 -10.30 -23.25 -39.81
C SER A 45 -9.89 -22.18 -40.84
N ARG A 46 -10.13 -22.45 -42.12
CA ARG A 46 -9.86 -21.52 -43.23
C ARG A 46 -10.51 -20.14 -43.04
N ASP A 47 -11.70 -20.10 -42.45
CA ASP A 47 -12.46 -18.87 -42.26
C ASP A 47 -12.03 -18.10 -40.99
N GLY A 48 -11.09 -18.66 -40.22
CA GLY A 48 -10.63 -18.12 -38.95
C GLY A 48 -11.57 -18.41 -37.78
N VAL A 49 -11.26 -17.83 -36.63
CA VAL A 49 -12.11 -17.81 -35.44
C VAL A 49 -12.41 -16.37 -35.04
N ARG A 50 -13.64 -16.11 -34.58
CA ARG A 50 -14.06 -14.79 -34.11
C ARG A 50 -14.09 -14.75 -32.58
N LEU A 51 -13.45 -13.74 -32.01
CA LEU A 51 -13.29 -13.52 -30.58
C LEU A 51 -14.06 -12.24 -30.21
N PRO A 52 -15.22 -12.34 -29.54
CA PRO A 52 -15.95 -11.17 -29.07
C PRO A 52 -15.26 -10.64 -27.79
N ILE A 53 -14.56 -9.51 -27.91
CA ILE A 53 -13.83 -8.88 -26.80
C ILE A 53 -14.54 -7.58 -26.39
N ARG A 54 -14.71 -7.31 -25.10
CA ARG A 54 -15.27 -6.01 -24.68
C ARG A 54 -14.31 -4.90 -25.10
N ARG A 55 -14.85 -3.80 -25.61
CA ARG A 55 -14.04 -2.64 -26.02
C ARG A 55 -13.18 -2.09 -24.87
N ALA A 56 -13.64 -2.21 -23.62
CA ALA A 56 -12.88 -1.79 -22.44
C ALA A 56 -11.68 -2.70 -22.11
N ASP A 57 -11.65 -3.92 -22.63
CA ASP A 57 -10.61 -4.92 -22.31
C ASP A 57 -9.64 -5.13 -23.47
N ILE A 58 -9.85 -4.46 -24.61
CA ILE A 58 -9.11 -4.74 -25.85
C ILE A 58 -7.61 -4.49 -25.69
N ASP A 59 -7.21 -3.48 -24.93
CA ASP A 59 -5.79 -3.20 -24.70
C ASP A 59 -5.11 -4.31 -23.90
N ASP A 60 -5.82 -4.85 -22.91
CA ASP A 60 -5.35 -5.98 -22.10
C ASP A 60 -5.32 -7.28 -22.89
N PHE A 61 -6.29 -7.47 -23.79
CA PHE A 61 -6.28 -8.58 -24.74
C PHE A 61 -5.10 -8.47 -25.71
N LEU A 62 -4.90 -7.31 -26.35
CA LEU A 62 -3.84 -7.07 -27.33
C LEU A 62 -2.44 -7.21 -26.72
N LYS A 63 -2.23 -6.76 -25.48
CA LYS A 63 -0.92 -6.83 -24.82
C LYS A 63 -0.53 -8.26 -24.39
N SER A 64 -1.50 -9.18 -24.28
CA SER A 64 -1.31 -10.44 -23.55
C SER A 64 -1.70 -11.71 -24.29
N LEU A 65 -2.37 -11.60 -25.45
CA LEU A 65 -2.81 -12.76 -26.22
C LEU A 65 -1.65 -13.72 -26.50
N ARG A 66 -1.84 -14.98 -26.11
CA ARG A 66 -1.00 -16.13 -26.39
C ARG A 66 -1.79 -17.12 -27.24
N LEU A 67 -1.13 -17.67 -28.24
CA LEU A 67 -1.65 -18.72 -29.09
C LEU A 67 -0.74 -19.95 -29.00
N SER A 68 -1.34 -21.10 -28.75
CA SER A 68 -0.70 -22.41 -28.84
C SER A 68 -1.30 -23.15 -30.03
N ASP A 69 -0.59 -23.14 -31.15
CA ASP A 69 -1.00 -23.80 -32.39
C ASP A 69 -0.08 -25.01 -32.67
N PRO A 70 -0.60 -26.25 -32.67
CA PRO A 70 0.21 -27.44 -32.90
C PRO A 70 0.82 -27.51 -34.31
N SER A 71 0.26 -26.79 -35.29
CA SER A 71 0.76 -26.76 -36.67
C SER A 71 1.74 -25.61 -36.96
N GLY A 72 1.92 -24.67 -36.02
CA GLY A 72 2.90 -23.59 -36.14
C GLY A 72 2.65 -22.59 -37.27
N GLY A 73 1.39 -22.43 -37.71
CA GLY A 73 1.03 -21.43 -38.72
C GLY A 73 1.20 -19.99 -38.20
N VAL A 74 1.44 -19.02 -39.07
CA VAL A 74 1.56 -17.61 -38.65
C VAL A 74 0.17 -17.05 -38.39
N PRO A 75 -0.16 -16.65 -37.14
CA PRO A 75 -1.46 -16.06 -36.83
C PRO A 75 -1.54 -14.61 -37.30
N MET A 76 -2.73 -14.19 -37.71
CA MET A 76 -3.03 -12.81 -38.05
C MET A 76 -4.30 -12.38 -37.33
N LEU A 77 -4.20 -11.29 -36.56
CA LEU A 77 -5.33 -10.64 -35.91
C LEU A 77 -5.81 -9.46 -36.76
N SER A 78 -7.12 -9.34 -36.91
CA SER A 78 -7.76 -8.20 -37.55
C SER A 78 -9.02 -7.78 -36.78
N MET A 79 -9.27 -6.47 -36.73
CA MET A 79 -10.44 -5.88 -36.07
C MET A 79 -10.71 -4.50 -36.66
N THR A 80 -11.90 -3.96 -36.37
CA THR A 80 -12.24 -2.58 -36.69
C THR A 80 -11.37 -1.62 -35.86
N GLY A 81 -10.86 -0.54 -36.48
CA GLY A 81 -10.04 0.46 -35.80
C GLY A 81 -10.82 1.42 -34.88
N PRO A 82 -10.11 2.23 -34.06
CA PRO A 82 -10.71 3.06 -33.01
C PRO A 82 -11.66 4.15 -33.50
N GLY A 83 -11.43 4.72 -34.69
CA GLY A 83 -12.29 5.75 -35.27
C GLY A 83 -13.63 5.21 -35.80
N GLY A 84 -13.81 3.88 -35.83
CA GLY A 84 -15.09 3.21 -36.01
C GLY A 84 -15.90 3.73 -37.19
N VAL A 85 -17.06 4.32 -36.91
CA VAL A 85 -17.97 4.87 -37.92
C VAL A 85 -17.34 6.03 -38.67
N GLU A 86 -16.67 6.95 -37.99
CA GLU A 86 -16.17 8.18 -38.62
C GLU A 86 -15.13 7.88 -39.72
N ASP A 87 -14.20 6.96 -39.46
CA ASP A 87 -13.19 6.56 -40.43
C ASP A 87 -13.81 5.85 -41.65
N VAL A 88 -14.82 5.02 -41.42
CA VAL A 88 -15.54 4.35 -42.53
C VAL A 88 -16.23 5.40 -43.39
N PHE A 89 -16.98 6.31 -42.78
CA PHE A 89 -17.73 7.33 -43.51
C PHE A 89 -16.82 8.41 -44.13
N ALA A 90 -15.60 8.63 -43.64
CA ALA A 90 -14.60 9.48 -44.29
C ALA A 90 -14.15 8.95 -45.67
N ALA A 91 -14.30 7.64 -45.90
CA ALA A 91 -14.00 6.99 -47.18
C ALA A 91 -15.25 6.75 -48.05
N LEU A 92 -16.45 7.10 -47.56
CA LEU A 92 -17.71 6.95 -48.29
C LEU A 92 -18.15 8.30 -48.88
N PRO A 93 -18.90 8.29 -50.00
CA PRO A 93 -19.37 9.52 -50.66
C PRO A 93 -20.50 10.24 -49.91
N PHE A 94 -20.99 9.68 -48.80
CA PHE A 94 -22.12 10.21 -48.02
C PHE A 94 -21.85 10.14 -46.52
N SER A 95 -22.62 10.91 -45.75
CA SER A 95 -22.55 10.92 -44.28
C SER A 95 -23.44 9.85 -43.63
N PRO A 96 -23.28 9.57 -42.32
CA PRO A 96 -24.18 8.65 -41.58
C PRO A 96 -25.66 9.00 -41.66
N ASP A 97 -26.00 10.29 -41.67
CA ASP A 97 -27.40 10.74 -41.70
C ASP A 97 -28.05 10.57 -43.08
N ALA A 98 -27.25 10.53 -44.15
CA ALA A 98 -27.75 10.24 -45.48
C ALA A 98 -28.41 8.86 -45.57
N LEU A 99 -27.94 7.85 -44.83
CA LEU A 99 -28.56 6.53 -44.80
C LEU A 99 -29.92 6.49 -44.08
N LYS A 100 -30.25 7.53 -43.29
CA LYS A 100 -31.54 7.66 -42.61
C LYS A 100 -32.55 8.45 -43.44
N ASP A 101 -32.09 9.16 -44.47
CA ASP A 101 -32.89 10.02 -45.34
C ASP A 101 -32.54 9.76 -46.80
N LEU A 102 -33.42 9.02 -47.48
CA LEU A 102 -33.24 8.66 -48.89
C LEU A 102 -32.97 9.87 -49.78
N ARG A 103 -33.51 11.05 -49.46
CA ARG A 103 -33.24 12.28 -50.22
C ARG A 103 -31.77 12.67 -50.12
N GLN A 104 -31.23 12.70 -48.89
CA GLN A 104 -29.83 13.04 -48.65
C GLN A 104 -28.89 12.01 -49.25
N LEU A 105 -29.24 10.71 -49.21
CA LEU A 105 -28.48 9.67 -49.91
C LEU A 105 -28.44 9.92 -51.42
N VAL A 106 -29.60 10.18 -52.02
CA VAL A 106 -29.70 10.46 -53.46
C VAL A 106 -28.92 11.72 -53.85
N ASP A 107 -28.96 12.77 -53.02
CA ASP A 107 -28.22 14.01 -53.28
C ASP A 107 -26.70 13.84 -53.07
N ALA A 108 -26.25 12.99 -52.15
CA ALA A 108 -24.84 12.69 -51.95
C ALA A 108 -24.25 11.80 -53.07
N MET A 109 -25.10 11.02 -53.74
CA MET A 109 -24.71 10.08 -54.81
C MET A 109 -24.88 10.66 -56.22
N ILE A 110 -24.97 11.99 -56.38
CA ILE A 110 -25.08 12.63 -57.69
C ILE A 110 -23.93 12.18 -58.61
N GLY A 111 -24.29 11.73 -59.82
CA GLY A 111 -23.37 11.15 -60.80
C GLY A 111 -23.33 9.62 -60.79
N ALA A 112 -23.88 8.95 -59.78
CA ALA A 112 -23.97 7.49 -59.75
C ALA A 112 -24.95 6.97 -60.83
N PRO A 113 -24.62 5.89 -61.56
CA PRO A 113 -25.55 5.29 -62.52
C PRO A 113 -26.67 4.57 -61.77
N VAL A 114 -27.92 4.93 -62.04
CA VAL A 114 -29.10 4.40 -61.34
C VAL A 114 -30.16 3.90 -62.31
N THR A 115 -30.93 2.93 -61.84
CA THR A 115 -32.23 2.56 -62.41
C THR A 115 -33.31 2.87 -61.38
N ALA A 116 -34.19 3.79 -61.74
CA ALA A 116 -35.34 4.19 -60.93
C ALA A 116 -36.60 3.57 -61.54
N GLU A 117 -37.33 2.78 -60.76
CA GLU A 117 -38.59 2.18 -61.15
C GLU A 117 -39.74 2.71 -60.29
N ARG A 118 -40.86 3.04 -60.94
CA ARG A 118 -42.09 3.41 -60.25
C ARG A 118 -43.31 2.94 -61.02
N ARG A 119 -44.14 2.09 -60.40
CA ARG A 119 -45.40 1.58 -60.98
C ARG A 119 -45.24 1.04 -62.42
N GLY A 120 -44.17 0.28 -62.66
CA GLY A 120 -43.85 -0.31 -63.97
C GLY A 120 -43.19 0.63 -64.99
N ILE A 121 -42.91 1.88 -64.62
CA ILE A 121 -42.10 2.81 -65.42
C ILE A 121 -40.67 2.74 -64.90
N SER A 122 -39.73 2.30 -65.74
CA SER A 122 -38.31 2.23 -65.42
C SER A 122 -37.51 3.27 -66.21
N VAL A 123 -36.59 3.96 -65.54
CA VAL A 123 -35.69 4.96 -66.11
C VAL A 123 -34.28 4.66 -65.62
N SER A 124 -33.34 4.53 -66.56
CA SER A 124 -31.92 4.33 -66.25
C SER A 124 -31.06 5.48 -66.79
N GLY A 125 -29.99 5.82 -66.06
CA GLY A 125 -29.05 6.88 -66.43
C GLY A 125 -28.27 7.41 -65.23
N ASP A 126 -27.61 8.56 -65.38
CA ASP A 126 -26.81 9.16 -64.31
C ASP A 126 -27.68 9.96 -63.35
N LEU A 127 -27.48 9.78 -62.05
CA LEU A 127 -28.26 10.45 -61.02
C LEU A 127 -27.98 11.95 -60.98
N MET A 128 -29.02 12.79 -61.07
CA MET A 128 -28.91 14.25 -61.00
C MET A 128 -29.39 14.84 -59.66
N GLY A 129 -29.71 13.98 -58.69
CA GLY A 129 -30.21 14.37 -57.36
C GLY A 129 -31.72 14.51 -57.29
N THR A 130 -32.19 15.13 -56.21
CA THR A 130 -33.61 15.36 -55.92
C THR A 130 -34.06 16.79 -56.21
N ARG A 131 -35.33 16.96 -56.59
CA ARG A 131 -35.93 18.27 -56.81
C ARG A 131 -37.38 18.30 -56.36
N GLU A 132 -37.81 19.44 -55.80
CA GLU A 132 -39.22 19.68 -55.55
C GLU A 132 -40.01 19.80 -56.85
N VAL A 133 -41.13 19.08 -56.92
CA VAL A 133 -42.05 19.04 -58.05
C VAL A 133 -43.49 19.30 -57.58
N PRO A 134 -44.36 19.84 -58.44
CA PRO A 134 -45.78 19.96 -58.13
C PRO A 134 -46.38 18.58 -57.81
N CYS A 135 -47.13 18.48 -56.71
CA CYS A 135 -47.87 17.27 -56.39
C CYS A 135 -49.05 17.07 -57.34
N ALA A 136 -49.40 15.81 -57.64
CA ALA A 136 -50.54 15.48 -58.48
C ALA A 136 -51.91 15.80 -57.82
N GLN A 137 -51.95 15.93 -56.49
CA GLN A 137 -53.16 16.32 -55.75
C GLN A 137 -53.02 17.72 -55.15
N GLU A 138 -54.05 18.56 -55.29
CA GLU A 138 -54.06 19.98 -54.87
C GLU A 138 -53.80 20.20 -53.36
N HIS A 139 -54.06 19.21 -52.50
CA HIS A 139 -53.86 19.31 -51.05
C HIS A 139 -52.52 18.76 -50.56
N GLN A 140 -51.74 18.12 -51.44
CA GLN A 140 -50.44 17.56 -51.10
C GLN A 140 -49.35 18.60 -51.41
N ARG A 141 -48.40 18.79 -50.50
CA ARG A 141 -47.28 19.72 -50.65
C ARG A 141 -45.96 18.99 -50.42
N GLY A 142 -44.88 19.50 -51.01
CA GLY A 142 -43.53 18.97 -50.79
C GLY A 142 -43.23 17.67 -51.55
N CYS A 143 -43.84 17.44 -52.71
CA CYS A 143 -43.50 16.29 -53.55
C CYS A 143 -42.08 16.44 -54.11
N ILE A 144 -41.31 15.37 -54.01
CA ILE A 144 -39.91 15.32 -54.46
C ILE A 144 -39.84 14.33 -55.60
N ALA A 145 -39.08 14.66 -56.64
CA ALA A 145 -38.74 13.73 -57.71
C ALA A 145 -37.22 13.52 -57.77
N VAL A 146 -36.82 12.32 -58.17
CA VAL A 146 -35.45 12.02 -58.58
C VAL A 146 -35.30 12.35 -60.05
N ALA A 147 -34.26 13.11 -60.40
CA ALA A 147 -33.91 13.40 -61.77
C ALA A 147 -32.78 12.46 -62.23
N VAL A 148 -32.93 11.89 -63.43
CA VAL A 148 -31.97 10.97 -64.04
C VAL A 148 -31.65 11.43 -65.46
N LEU A 149 -30.37 11.51 -65.80
CA LEU A 149 -29.87 11.81 -67.14
C LEU A 149 -29.70 10.52 -67.94
N GLY A 150 -30.62 10.26 -68.86
CA GLY A 150 -30.56 9.10 -69.75
C GLY A 150 -29.39 9.17 -70.74
N SER A 151 -29.04 8.01 -71.32
CA SER A 151 -27.94 7.89 -72.30
C SER A 151 -28.13 8.73 -73.57
N GLY A 152 -29.37 9.10 -73.90
CA GLY A 152 -29.70 10.00 -75.01
C GLY A 152 -29.61 11.50 -74.65
N ARG A 153 -29.08 11.83 -73.47
CA ARG A 153 -29.04 13.18 -72.87
C ARG A 153 -30.43 13.76 -72.53
N GLU A 154 -31.44 12.92 -72.43
CA GLU A 154 -32.74 13.33 -71.90
C GLU A 154 -32.74 13.33 -70.37
N ILE A 155 -33.36 14.34 -69.77
CA ILE A 155 -33.58 14.38 -68.32
C ILE A 155 -34.98 13.84 -68.05
N ARG A 156 -35.08 12.78 -67.25
CA ARG A 156 -36.34 12.20 -66.83
C ARG A 156 -36.50 12.36 -65.32
N GLN A 157 -37.74 12.60 -64.90
CA GLN A 157 -38.09 12.77 -63.49
C GLN A 157 -39.08 11.69 -63.07
N ILE A 158 -38.79 11.04 -61.95
CA ILE A 158 -39.68 10.08 -61.31
C ILE A 158 -39.96 10.58 -59.90
N LEU A 159 -41.23 10.65 -59.52
CA LEU A 159 -41.65 11.00 -58.17
C LEU A 159 -40.99 10.04 -57.16
N LEU A 160 -40.44 10.57 -56.07
CA LEU A 160 -39.84 9.79 -54.98
C LEU A 160 -40.90 9.55 -53.91
N ASP A 161 -41.59 8.42 -53.98
CA ASP A 161 -42.60 8.00 -53.01
C ASP A 161 -42.43 6.52 -52.63
N ASP A 162 -43.39 5.98 -51.87
CA ASP A 162 -43.42 4.58 -51.41
C ASP A 162 -43.50 3.55 -52.56
N ALA A 163 -43.81 4.00 -53.77
CA ALA A 163 -43.86 3.16 -54.97
C ALA A 163 -42.59 3.26 -55.82
N THR A 164 -41.54 3.94 -55.34
CA THR A 164 -40.29 4.17 -56.05
C THR A 164 -39.19 3.23 -55.56
N GLU A 165 -38.67 2.42 -56.46
CA GLU A 165 -37.50 1.58 -56.25
C GLU A 165 -36.29 2.22 -56.94
N LEU A 166 -35.17 2.34 -56.22
CA LEU A 166 -33.92 2.89 -56.73
C LEU A 166 -32.83 1.82 -56.64
N HIS A 167 -32.21 1.54 -57.77
CA HIS A 167 -31.10 0.59 -57.88
C HIS A 167 -29.87 1.31 -58.39
N PHE A 168 -28.82 1.42 -57.56
CA PHE A 168 -27.49 1.78 -58.05
C PHE A 168 -26.99 0.67 -58.97
N SER A 169 -26.52 1.02 -60.16
CA SER A 169 -26.11 0.05 -61.18
C SER A 169 -24.63 -0.33 -61.08
N ASP A 170 -23.81 0.51 -60.43
CA ASP A 170 -22.41 0.22 -60.12
C ASP A 170 -22.29 -0.57 -58.81
N THR A 171 -21.50 -1.64 -58.82
CA THR A 171 -21.23 -2.45 -57.63
C THR A 171 -20.48 -1.67 -56.55
N THR A 172 -19.66 -0.68 -56.94
CA THR A 172 -18.91 0.18 -56.01
C THR A 172 -19.85 1.01 -55.14
N ASP A 173 -20.93 1.55 -55.73
CA ASP A 173 -21.95 2.33 -55.03
C ASP A 173 -22.81 1.43 -54.13
N GLN A 174 -23.16 0.24 -54.61
CA GLN A 174 -23.85 -0.78 -53.81
C GLN A 174 -23.03 -1.18 -52.58
N ASP A 175 -21.73 -1.47 -52.79
CA ASP A 175 -20.79 -1.84 -51.74
C ASP A 175 -20.58 -0.69 -50.74
N ALA A 176 -20.53 0.56 -51.22
CA ALA A 176 -20.45 1.75 -50.36
C ALA A 176 -21.64 1.83 -49.40
N VAL A 177 -22.87 1.68 -49.92
CA VAL A 177 -24.11 1.68 -49.11
C VAL A 177 -24.12 0.50 -48.13
N ALA A 178 -23.79 -0.71 -48.59
CA ALA A 178 -23.72 -1.90 -47.75
C ALA A 178 -22.69 -1.75 -46.62
N ARG A 179 -21.51 -1.18 -46.92
CA ARG A 179 -20.44 -0.89 -45.95
C ARG A 179 -20.86 0.15 -44.92
N GLY A 180 -21.54 1.22 -45.35
CA GLY A 180 -22.07 2.24 -44.43
C GLY A 180 -23.12 1.67 -43.47
N ILE A 181 -24.03 0.83 -43.97
CA ILE A 181 -25.04 0.15 -43.13
C ILE A 181 -24.38 -0.84 -42.15
N ALA A 182 -23.38 -1.60 -42.59
CA ALA A 182 -22.61 -2.48 -41.72
C ALA A 182 -21.90 -1.70 -40.60
N ALA A 183 -21.23 -0.59 -40.93
CA ALA A 183 -20.57 0.26 -39.95
C ALA A 183 -21.53 0.84 -38.90
N LEU A 184 -22.74 1.27 -39.30
CA LEU A 184 -23.77 1.74 -38.35
C LEU A 184 -24.28 0.62 -37.44
N ARG A 185 -24.41 -0.59 -37.98
CA ARG A 185 -24.82 -1.78 -37.20
C ARG A 185 -23.76 -2.14 -36.15
N ASP A 186 -22.50 -2.09 -36.54
CA ASP A 186 -21.37 -2.39 -35.65
C ASP A 186 -21.20 -1.30 -34.58
N ALA A 187 -21.48 -0.04 -34.93
CA ALA A 187 -21.57 1.06 -33.96
C ALA A 187 -22.64 0.82 -32.89
N GLY A 188 -23.79 0.24 -33.28
CA GLY A 188 -24.84 -0.15 -32.33
C GLY A 188 -24.41 -1.25 -31.36
N ARG A 189 -23.33 -1.97 -31.65
CA ARG A 189 -22.70 -3.01 -30.81
C ARG A 189 -21.46 -2.48 -30.07
N ALA A 190 -21.30 -1.17 -29.91
CA ALA A 190 -20.09 -0.46 -29.45
C ALA A 190 -19.38 -1.01 -28.18
N LEU A 191 -20.05 -1.85 -27.38
CA LEU A 191 -19.46 -2.47 -26.19
C LEU A 191 -18.57 -3.67 -26.50
N MET A 192 -18.75 -4.33 -27.65
CA MET A 192 -17.96 -5.48 -28.09
C MET A 192 -17.23 -5.20 -29.40
N LEU A 193 -16.00 -5.69 -29.51
CA LEU A 193 -15.19 -5.72 -30.72
C LEU A 193 -15.07 -7.18 -31.17
N ASP A 194 -15.43 -7.43 -32.43
CA ASP A 194 -15.19 -8.73 -33.06
C ASP A 194 -13.75 -8.78 -33.58
N VAL A 195 -12.90 -9.51 -32.88
CA VAL A 195 -11.51 -9.76 -33.30
C VAL A 195 -11.46 -11.05 -34.11
N SER A 196 -11.02 -10.96 -35.36
CA SER A 196 -10.85 -12.12 -36.24
C SER A 196 -9.40 -12.61 -36.17
N LEU A 197 -9.24 -13.88 -35.83
CA LEU A 197 -7.96 -14.59 -35.84
C LEU A 197 -7.94 -15.56 -37.03
N THR A 198 -7.01 -15.34 -37.96
CA THR A 198 -6.75 -16.25 -39.09
C THR A 198 -5.33 -16.78 -39.03
N SER A 199 -5.02 -17.78 -39.87
CA SER A 199 -3.68 -18.34 -39.98
C SER A 199 -3.32 -18.64 -41.43
N THR A 200 -2.02 -18.66 -41.73
CA THR A 200 -1.51 -19.13 -43.02
C THR A 200 -1.80 -20.61 -43.26
N GLU A 201 -1.94 -21.40 -42.19
CA GLU A 201 -2.35 -22.79 -42.26
C GLU A 201 -3.87 -22.91 -42.16
N THR A 202 -4.48 -23.55 -43.16
CA THR A 202 -5.94 -23.53 -43.39
C THR A 202 -6.63 -24.83 -43.01
N SER A 203 -5.87 -25.88 -42.65
CA SER A 203 -6.43 -27.12 -42.14
C SER A 203 -7.11 -26.90 -40.78
N PRO A 204 -8.36 -27.40 -40.62
CA PRO A 204 -9.06 -27.35 -39.33
C PRO A 204 -8.29 -28.07 -38.24
N ARG A 205 -8.10 -27.39 -37.10
CA ARG A 205 -7.38 -27.93 -35.94
C ARG A 205 -7.76 -27.18 -34.68
N GLU A 206 -7.55 -27.83 -33.54
CA GLU A 206 -7.72 -27.21 -32.24
C GLU A 206 -6.51 -26.34 -31.89
N ILE A 207 -6.77 -25.16 -31.33
CA ILE A 207 -5.78 -24.21 -30.85
C ILE A 207 -6.07 -23.84 -29.40
N GLY A 208 -5.01 -23.61 -28.63
CA GLY A 208 -5.09 -23.02 -27.30
C GLY A 208 -4.94 -21.51 -27.37
N LEU A 209 -5.78 -20.79 -26.64
CA LEU A 209 -5.76 -19.33 -26.52
C LEU A 209 -5.60 -18.96 -25.05
N GLY A 210 -4.80 -17.93 -24.77
CA GLY A 210 -4.69 -17.39 -23.42
C GLY A 210 -4.56 -15.87 -23.43
N TRP A 211 -5.32 -15.15 -22.63
CA TRP A 211 -5.23 -13.68 -22.56
C TRP A 211 -5.66 -13.14 -21.20
N LEU A 212 -5.23 -11.91 -20.91
CA LEU A 212 -5.60 -11.14 -19.74
C LEU A 212 -6.77 -10.21 -20.05
N GLN A 213 -7.58 -9.98 -19.02
CA GLN A 213 -8.56 -8.89 -18.99
C GLN A 213 -8.69 -8.34 -17.55
N PRO A 214 -9.22 -7.13 -17.38
CA PRO A 214 -9.61 -6.62 -16.08
C PRO A 214 -10.67 -7.51 -15.42
N ALA A 215 -10.51 -7.75 -14.12
CA ALA A 215 -11.51 -8.44 -13.29
C ALA A 215 -11.53 -7.88 -11.87
N PRO A 216 -12.67 -7.94 -11.15
CA PRO A 216 -12.71 -7.67 -9.73
C PRO A 216 -11.70 -8.53 -8.98
N VAL A 217 -11.07 -7.93 -7.98
CA VAL A 217 -10.22 -8.66 -7.04
C VAL A 217 -11.08 -9.68 -6.30
N TRP A 218 -10.68 -10.95 -6.36
CA TRP A 218 -11.30 -12.00 -5.56
C TRP A 218 -10.99 -11.76 -4.07
N LYS A 219 -11.95 -12.07 -3.21
CA LYS A 219 -11.87 -11.76 -1.78
C LYS A 219 -11.88 -13.02 -0.95
N THR A 220 -11.30 -12.93 0.23
CA THR A 220 -11.14 -14.01 1.20
C THR A 220 -11.97 -13.74 2.44
N ALA A 221 -12.72 -14.75 2.83
CA ALA A 221 -13.45 -14.78 4.09
C ALA A 221 -13.11 -16.06 4.83
N TRP A 222 -12.62 -15.93 6.04
CA TRP A 222 -12.23 -17.03 6.91
C TRP A 222 -13.33 -17.29 7.92
N ARG A 223 -13.56 -18.56 8.25
CA ARG A 223 -14.45 -19.00 9.32
C ARG A 223 -13.66 -19.87 10.27
N ALA A 224 -13.69 -19.54 11.54
CA ALA A 224 -13.11 -20.34 12.60
C ALA A 224 -14.25 -20.90 13.45
N GLU A 225 -14.37 -22.21 13.54
CA GLU A 225 -15.47 -22.89 14.22
C GLU A 225 -14.92 -23.94 15.18
N ASP A 226 -15.56 -24.10 16.35
CA ASP A 226 -15.16 -25.15 17.30
C ASP A 226 -15.45 -26.55 16.71
N GLY A 227 -14.42 -27.38 16.63
CA GLY A 227 -14.47 -28.76 16.17
C GLY A 227 -14.03 -29.75 17.24
N ALA A 228 -14.25 -31.04 16.99
CA ALA A 228 -13.94 -32.11 17.95
C ALA A 228 -12.44 -32.28 18.25
N GLY A 229 -11.56 -31.76 17.38
CA GLY A 229 -10.11 -31.86 17.48
C GLY A 229 -9.38 -30.51 17.62
N GLY A 230 -10.10 -29.40 17.82
CA GLY A 230 -9.53 -28.06 17.84
C GLY A 230 -10.38 -27.06 17.05
N LEU A 231 -9.78 -25.93 16.69
CA LEU A 231 -10.45 -24.88 15.93
C LEU A 231 -10.36 -25.16 14.43
N GLU A 232 -11.50 -25.39 13.78
CA GLU A 232 -11.59 -25.62 12.34
C GLU A 232 -11.58 -24.28 11.59
N LEU A 233 -10.52 -24.01 10.85
CA LEU A 233 -10.36 -22.82 10.03
C LEU A 233 -10.69 -23.16 8.58
N THR A 234 -11.75 -22.56 8.02
CA THR A 234 -12.10 -22.70 6.60
C THR A 234 -12.00 -21.36 5.87
N ALA A 235 -11.21 -21.32 4.80
CA ALA A 235 -11.09 -20.16 3.92
C ALA A 235 -12.05 -20.26 2.74
N TRP A 236 -12.75 -19.17 2.46
CA TRP A 236 -13.70 -19.03 1.37
C TRP A 236 -13.26 -17.93 0.41
N ALA A 237 -13.31 -18.25 -0.88
CA ALA A 237 -13.08 -17.31 -1.96
C ALA A 237 -14.42 -16.77 -2.43
N VAL A 238 -14.54 -15.45 -2.52
CA VAL A 238 -15.66 -14.75 -3.12
C VAL A 238 -15.21 -14.22 -4.48
N ILE A 239 -15.85 -14.73 -5.52
CA ILE A 239 -15.44 -14.54 -6.92
C ILE A 239 -16.63 -14.03 -7.72
N GLU A 240 -16.38 -13.08 -8.62
CA GLU A 240 -17.36 -12.56 -9.58
C GLU A 240 -16.89 -12.87 -11.01
N ASN A 241 -17.75 -13.46 -11.83
CA ASN A 241 -17.44 -13.68 -13.24
C ASN A 241 -17.73 -12.42 -14.05
N THR A 242 -16.75 -11.53 -14.18
CA THR A 242 -16.85 -10.35 -15.06
C THR A 242 -16.27 -10.59 -16.45
N THR A 243 -16.05 -11.83 -16.86
CA THR A 243 -15.34 -12.15 -18.10
C THR A 243 -16.17 -11.94 -19.37
N GLY A 244 -17.47 -11.69 -19.21
CA GLY A 244 -18.42 -11.57 -20.31
C GLY A 244 -18.79 -12.90 -20.97
N GLN A 245 -18.26 -14.02 -20.48
CA GLN A 245 -18.53 -15.37 -20.96
C GLN A 245 -18.99 -16.25 -19.80
N ASP A 246 -19.97 -17.11 -20.06
CA ASP A 246 -20.40 -18.11 -19.08
C ASP A 246 -19.29 -19.15 -18.88
N TRP A 247 -19.03 -19.50 -17.63
CA TRP A 247 -18.16 -20.62 -17.29
C TRP A 247 -18.99 -21.89 -17.21
N ASP A 248 -18.54 -22.94 -17.88
CA ASP A 248 -19.10 -24.28 -17.78
C ASP A 248 -18.00 -25.26 -17.41
N ALA A 249 -18.03 -25.78 -16.17
CA ALA A 249 -17.01 -26.69 -15.64
C ALA A 249 -15.55 -26.19 -15.84
N VAL A 250 -15.31 -24.91 -15.55
CA VAL A 250 -14.01 -24.25 -15.72
C VAL A 250 -13.11 -24.51 -14.52
N GLU A 251 -11.82 -24.80 -14.75
CA GLU A 251 -10.83 -24.85 -13.70
C GLU A 251 -10.53 -23.43 -13.18
N VAL A 252 -10.73 -23.19 -11.89
CA VAL A 252 -10.49 -21.87 -11.27
C VAL A 252 -9.26 -21.93 -10.40
N THR A 253 -8.29 -21.05 -10.69
CA THR A 253 -7.13 -20.82 -9.84
C THR A 253 -7.17 -19.42 -9.24
N LEU A 254 -6.96 -19.33 -7.93
CA LEU A 254 -6.85 -18.07 -7.19
C LEU A 254 -5.38 -17.77 -6.97
N ALA A 255 -4.90 -16.67 -7.53
CA ALA A 255 -3.53 -16.23 -7.43
C ALA A 255 -3.42 -15.03 -6.47
N THR A 256 -2.50 -15.13 -5.51
CA THR A 256 -2.08 -14.05 -4.62
C THR A 256 -0.68 -13.58 -4.99
N GLY A 257 -0.35 -12.34 -4.60
CA GLY A 257 1.00 -11.79 -4.64
C GLY A 257 1.09 -10.43 -5.35
N ALA A 258 2.28 -9.84 -5.28
CA ALA A 258 2.56 -8.49 -5.75
C ALA A 258 2.90 -8.45 -7.25
N VAL A 259 1.89 -8.65 -8.11
CA VAL A 259 2.05 -8.53 -9.57
C VAL A 259 1.79 -7.08 -10.01
N GLN A 260 2.62 -6.56 -10.92
CA GLN A 260 2.37 -5.25 -11.55
C GLN A 260 1.45 -5.39 -12.77
N ALA A 261 0.23 -4.86 -12.67
CA ALA A 261 -0.74 -4.79 -13.75
C ALA A 261 -0.70 -3.41 -14.42
N LEU A 262 0.02 -3.28 -15.55
CA LEU A 262 0.09 -2.02 -16.30
C LEU A 262 -1.05 -1.91 -17.30
N GLN A 263 -1.73 -0.75 -17.31
CA GLN A 263 -2.65 -0.37 -18.39
C GLN A 263 -1.86 0.22 -19.56
N ALA A 264 -2.22 -0.17 -20.78
CA ALA A 264 -1.64 0.35 -22.01
C ALA A 264 -2.77 0.90 -22.90
N GLN A 265 -2.44 1.86 -23.77
CA GLN A 265 -3.37 2.39 -24.78
C GLN A 265 -2.88 1.91 -26.15
N LEU A 266 -3.23 0.68 -26.52
CA LEU A 266 -2.79 0.01 -27.75
C LEU A 266 -3.82 0.15 -28.88
N TYR A 267 -5.10 0.23 -28.53
CA TYR A 267 -6.20 0.33 -29.48
C TYR A 267 -6.50 1.77 -29.88
N ASP A 268 -6.29 2.73 -28.98
CA ASP A 268 -6.58 4.14 -29.25
C ASP A 268 -5.65 4.74 -30.31
N ARG A 269 -6.19 5.69 -31.09
CA ARG A 269 -5.41 6.42 -32.10
C ARG A 269 -4.46 7.39 -31.42
N LEU A 270 -3.16 7.18 -31.62
CA LEU A 270 -2.10 8.11 -31.21
C LEU A 270 -1.51 8.81 -32.44
N ASP A 271 -1.94 10.06 -32.67
CA ASP A 271 -1.40 10.88 -33.75
C ASP A 271 -0.10 11.57 -33.32
N ALA A 272 0.99 11.29 -34.04
CA ALA A 272 2.25 11.98 -33.84
C ALA A 272 2.12 13.46 -34.24
N ALA A 273 2.54 14.36 -33.34
CA ALA A 273 2.62 15.78 -33.63
C ALA A 273 3.59 16.03 -34.79
N ARG A 274 3.04 16.30 -35.97
CA ARG A 274 3.82 16.69 -37.15
C ARG A 274 4.01 18.21 -37.12
N LYS A 275 5.25 18.67 -37.11
CA LYS A 275 5.56 20.07 -37.37
C LYS A 275 5.08 20.41 -38.79
N LEU A 276 4.28 21.46 -38.92
CA LEU A 276 3.98 22.04 -40.21
C LEU A 276 5.30 22.54 -40.80
N ALA A 277 5.58 22.17 -42.05
CA ALA A 277 6.74 22.71 -42.76
C ALA A 277 6.55 24.21 -42.91
N ASP A 278 7.55 25.00 -42.49
CA ASP A 278 7.61 26.41 -42.83
C ASP A 278 7.69 26.53 -44.35
N THR A 279 6.65 27.03 -45.00
CA THR A 279 6.63 27.33 -46.44
C THR A 279 7.44 28.60 -46.78
N THR A 280 8.55 28.84 -46.08
CA THR A 280 9.55 29.83 -46.49
C THR A 280 10.63 29.13 -47.30
N MET A 281 10.52 29.20 -48.63
CA MET A 281 11.66 28.89 -49.50
C MET A 281 12.74 29.96 -49.30
N ALA A 282 13.80 29.63 -48.58
CA ALA A 282 15.04 30.41 -48.54
C ALA A 282 16.25 29.51 -48.91
N PRO A 283 17.23 30.04 -49.64
CA PRO A 283 18.24 29.24 -50.33
C PRO A 283 19.26 28.63 -49.38
N ALA A 284 19.80 27.49 -49.80
CA ALA A 284 20.75 26.66 -49.06
C ALA A 284 22.01 27.42 -48.61
N MET A 285 22.34 27.29 -47.33
CA MET A 285 23.72 27.34 -46.84
C MET A 285 23.96 26.26 -45.78
N MET A 286 25.09 25.58 -45.96
CA MET A 286 25.70 24.59 -45.08
C MET A 286 25.91 25.13 -43.66
N GLU A 287 25.66 24.30 -42.64
CA GLU A 287 26.70 23.98 -41.65
C GLU A 287 26.43 22.69 -40.85
N SER A 288 27.49 21.87 -40.85
CA SER A 288 27.97 20.86 -39.88
C SER A 288 27.07 20.27 -38.79
N ALA A 289 26.99 18.94 -38.82
CA ALA A 289 26.50 18.07 -37.76
C ALA A 289 27.56 17.77 -36.68
N PRO A 290 27.14 17.49 -35.42
CA PRO A 290 27.82 16.54 -34.56
C PRO A 290 27.08 15.19 -34.51
N MET A 291 27.87 14.12 -34.46
CA MET A 291 27.43 12.74 -34.45
C MET A 291 26.62 12.38 -33.20
N ALA A 292 25.51 11.66 -33.39
CA ALA A 292 24.87 10.85 -32.36
C ALA A 292 25.12 9.37 -32.65
N ARG A 293 25.70 8.72 -31.65
CA ARG A 293 26.18 7.35 -31.59
C ARG A 293 24.99 6.39 -31.64
N GLY A 294 25.05 5.43 -32.57
CA GLY A 294 24.07 4.35 -32.64
C GLY A 294 24.11 3.46 -31.40
N MET A 295 22.93 3.04 -30.95
CA MET A 295 22.74 1.76 -30.28
C MET A 295 21.65 1.02 -31.03
N ALA A 296 22.06 0.01 -31.80
CA ALA A 296 21.20 -1.07 -32.20
C ALA A 296 21.06 -2.01 -30.99
N PHE A 297 19.84 -2.33 -30.62
CA PHE A 297 19.56 -3.52 -29.83
C PHE A 297 18.94 -4.54 -30.78
N ASP A 298 19.80 -5.45 -31.24
CA ASP A 298 19.38 -6.80 -31.60
C ASP A 298 19.40 -7.62 -30.31
N SER A 299 18.27 -8.25 -29.98
CA SER A 299 18.21 -9.35 -29.02
C SER A 299 16.96 -10.16 -29.33
N ALA A 300 17.13 -11.15 -30.21
CA ALA A 300 16.36 -12.38 -30.14
C ALA A 300 16.60 -13.01 -28.76
N MET A 301 15.51 -13.26 -28.00
CA MET A 301 15.55 -14.17 -26.86
C MET A 301 14.76 -15.42 -27.22
N ASP A 302 15.51 -16.51 -27.41
CA ASP A 302 15.03 -17.87 -27.20
C ASP A 302 14.61 -18.01 -25.73
N ILE A 303 13.36 -18.39 -25.50
CA ILE A 303 12.86 -18.73 -24.16
C ILE A 303 12.84 -20.26 -24.07
N ALA A 304 13.79 -20.79 -23.30
CA ALA A 304 13.73 -22.15 -22.77
C ALA A 304 12.50 -22.29 -21.83
N PRO A 305 11.93 -23.50 -21.69
CA PRO A 305 10.69 -23.70 -20.95
C PRO A 305 10.87 -23.39 -19.47
N VAL A 306 10.02 -22.51 -18.94
CA VAL A 306 9.85 -22.29 -17.50
C VAL A 306 8.88 -23.36 -17.00
N SER A 307 9.38 -24.27 -16.17
CA SER A 307 8.53 -24.97 -15.19
C SER A 307 8.18 -23.97 -14.09
N MET A 308 6.90 -23.71 -13.86
CA MET A 308 6.47 -22.88 -12.72
C MET A 308 6.49 -23.75 -11.46
N ASP A 309 7.43 -23.42 -10.58
CA ASP A 309 7.59 -23.90 -9.21
C ASP A 309 7.04 -22.80 -8.28
N ASP A 310 6.44 -23.18 -7.15
CA ASP A 310 5.93 -22.26 -6.14
C ASP A 310 7.06 -21.32 -5.65
N GLY A 311 7.02 -20.05 -6.04
CA GLY A 311 8.03 -19.06 -5.67
C GLY A 311 7.64 -18.30 -4.41
N ASP A 312 8.64 -17.95 -3.57
CA ASP A 312 8.55 -17.20 -2.30
C ASP A 312 7.62 -15.94 -2.29
N SER A 313 7.23 -15.43 -3.46
CA SER A 313 6.46 -14.19 -3.65
C SER A 313 5.01 -14.37 -4.13
N PHE A 314 4.58 -15.57 -4.54
CA PHE A 314 3.26 -15.81 -5.12
C PHE A 314 2.66 -17.11 -4.62
N SER A 315 1.34 -17.20 -4.52
CA SER A 315 0.66 -18.47 -4.23
C SER A 315 -0.54 -18.68 -5.14
N ARG A 316 -0.75 -19.95 -5.51
CA ARG A 316 -1.81 -20.37 -6.43
C ARG A 316 -2.66 -21.42 -5.73
N PHE A 317 -3.96 -21.17 -5.65
CA PHE A 317 -4.94 -22.11 -5.10
C PHE A 317 -5.88 -22.55 -6.22
N THR A 318 -5.62 -23.72 -6.79
CA THR A 318 -6.49 -24.32 -7.81
C THR A 318 -7.63 -25.10 -7.14
N LEU A 319 -8.87 -24.72 -7.44
CA LEU A 319 -10.04 -25.42 -6.90
C LEU A 319 -10.10 -26.83 -7.48
N SER A 320 -10.30 -27.82 -6.62
CA SER A 320 -10.36 -29.23 -7.02
C SER A 320 -11.63 -29.59 -7.80
N THR A 321 -12.69 -28.78 -7.66
CA THR A 321 -13.96 -28.95 -8.36
C THR A 321 -14.13 -27.86 -9.41
N PRO A 322 -14.40 -28.22 -10.68
CA PRO A 322 -14.67 -27.25 -11.72
C PRO A 322 -15.88 -26.37 -11.39
N VAL A 323 -15.85 -25.11 -11.84
CA VAL A 323 -16.86 -24.10 -11.51
C VAL A 323 -17.69 -23.74 -12.73
N THR A 324 -19.02 -23.80 -12.57
CA THR A 324 -19.98 -23.27 -13.55
C THR A 324 -20.57 -21.98 -12.99
N LEU A 325 -20.40 -20.85 -13.69
CA LEU A 325 -20.81 -19.52 -13.24
C LEU A 325 -21.12 -18.63 -14.44
N ARG A 326 -22.33 -18.07 -14.51
CA ARG A 326 -22.71 -17.18 -15.62
C ARG A 326 -21.96 -15.86 -15.58
N ALA A 327 -21.80 -15.22 -16.73
CA ALA A 327 -21.28 -13.87 -16.81
C ALA A 327 -22.15 -12.90 -15.99
N GLY A 328 -21.53 -12.18 -15.06
CA GLY A 328 -22.16 -11.23 -14.15
C GLY A 328 -22.59 -11.82 -12.80
N ASP A 329 -22.52 -13.14 -12.62
CA ASP A 329 -22.87 -13.78 -11.34
C ASP A 329 -21.66 -13.82 -10.39
N MET A 330 -21.95 -13.94 -9.09
CA MET A 330 -20.98 -14.08 -8.02
C MET A 330 -21.18 -15.40 -7.27
N ILE A 331 -20.08 -16.03 -6.85
CA ILE A 331 -20.10 -17.26 -6.06
C ILE A 331 -19.13 -17.15 -4.87
N SER A 332 -19.45 -17.89 -3.79
CA SER A 332 -18.54 -18.08 -2.67
C SER A 332 -18.26 -19.57 -2.50
N LEU A 333 -16.98 -19.97 -2.51
CA LEU A 333 -16.56 -21.37 -2.47
C LEU A 333 -15.46 -21.57 -1.42
N PRO A 334 -15.48 -22.67 -0.66
CA PRO A 334 -14.36 -23.02 0.21
C PRO A 334 -13.18 -23.47 -0.65
N PHE A 335 -11.98 -22.99 -0.36
CA PHE A 335 -10.76 -23.37 -1.08
C PHE A 335 -9.66 -23.93 -0.17
N LEU A 336 -9.78 -23.73 1.15
CA LEU A 336 -8.86 -24.26 2.14
C LEU A 336 -9.62 -24.62 3.43
N ARG A 337 -9.20 -25.70 4.07
CA ARG A 337 -9.65 -26.07 5.42
C ARG A 337 -8.49 -26.66 6.20
N GLU A 338 -8.25 -26.15 7.39
CA GLU A 338 -7.21 -26.61 8.31
C GLU A 338 -7.76 -26.70 9.73
N THR A 339 -7.26 -27.68 10.49
CA THR A 339 -7.58 -27.84 11.91
C THR A 339 -6.41 -27.30 12.74
N LEU A 340 -6.70 -26.36 13.64
CA LEU A 340 -5.70 -25.78 14.53
C LEU A 340 -5.89 -26.36 15.93
N GLU A 341 -4.94 -27.20 16.33
CA GLU A 341 -4.87 -27.76 17.67
C GLU A 341 -4.43 -26.66 18.66
N ASP A 342 -5.11 -26.55 19.81
CA ASP A 342 -4.76 -25.62 20.92
C ASP A 342 -4.55 -24.15 20.53
N ALA A 343 -5.26 -23.67 19.50
CA ALA A 343 -5.05 -22.35 18.92
C ALA A 343 -5.62 -21.19 19.75
N ARG A 344 -6.58 -21.44 20.64
CA ARG A 344 -7.23 -20.40 21.44
C ARG A 344 -6.34 -20.01 22.63
N LEU A 345 -6.16 -18.72 22.84
CA LEU A 345 -5.49 -18.19 24.03
C LEU A 345 -6.21 -16.99 24.62
N THR A 346 -6.04 -16.81 25.93
CA THR A 346 -6.41 -15.57 26.63
C THR A 346 -5.14 -14.72 26.74
N LEU A 347 -5.05 -13.63 26.00
CA LEU A 347 -3.86 -12.79 25.90
C LEU A 347 -4.01 -11.51 26.74
N TYR A 348 -3.02 -11.21 27.59
CA TYR A 348 -2.84 -9.88 28.15
C TYR A 348 -1.53 -9.27 27.65
N ARG A 349 -1.61 -8.12 26.98
CA ARG A 349 -0.42 -7.35 26.55
C ARG A 349 -0.02 -6.37 27.65
N GLY A 350 1.15 -6.58 28.26
CA GLY A 350 1.72 -5.69 29.27
C GLY A 350 1.99 -4.29 28.74
N GLY A 351 1.76 -3.27 29.57
CA GLY A 351 1.90 -1.86 29.17
C GLY A 351 0.80 -1.33 28.25
N SER A 352 -0.21 -2.15 27.90
CA SER A 352 -1.35 -1.69 27.07
C SER A 352 -2.34 -0.80 27.82
N GLY A 353 -2.35 -0.86 29.15
CA GLY A 353 -3.33 -0.19 30.01
C GLY A 353 -4.75 -0.79 29.95
N ALA A 354 -4.93 -1.94 29.28
CA ALA A 354 -6.18 -2.66 29.29
C ALA A 354 -6.47 -3.26 30.67
N THR A 355 -7.75 -3.32 31.07
CA THR A 355 -8.17 -3.96 32.33
C THR A 355 -8.60 -5.41 32.16
N HIS A 356 -8.94 -5.80 30.94
CA HIS A 356 -9.43 -7.13 30.59
C HIS A 356 -8.53 -7.74 29.53
N PRO A 357 -8.16 -9.02 29.63
CA PRO A 357 -7.42 -9.69 28.59
C PRO A 357 -8.27 -9.84 27.31
N SER A 358 -7.58 -10.02 26.19
CA SER A 358 -8.18 -10.33 24.90
C SER A 358 -8.33 -11.83 24.74
N ILE A 359 -9.42 -12.29 24.14
CA ILE A 359 -9.50 -13.64 23.58
C ILE A 359 -8.89 -13.57 22.18
N ALA A 360 -7.92 -14.45 21.93
CA ALA A 360 -7.12 -14.45 20.72
C ALA A 360 -6.91 -15.87 20.17
N ILE A 361 -6.52 -15.95 18.91
CA ILE A 361 -6.13 -17.18 18.24
C ILE A 361 -4.66 -17.05 17.84
N ALA A 362 -3.81 -17.96 18.32
CA ALA A 362 -2.48 -18.15 17.79
C ALA A 362 -2.58 -19.02 16.55
N PHE A 363 -2.04 -18.50 15.46
CA PHE A 363 -2.11 -19.11 14.16
C PHE A 363 -0.71 -19.23 13.59
N GLU A 364 -0.26 -20.45 13.33
CA GLU A 364 0.91 -20.74 12.52
C GLU A 364 0.42 -21.21 11.14
N ASN A 365 0.99 -20.69 10.06
CA ASN A 365 0.69 -21.20 8.72
C ASN A 365 1.44 -22.53 8.49
N PRO A 366 0.75 -23.69 8.48
CA PRO A 366 1.41 -24.98 8.35
C PRO A 366 1.71 -25.34 6.88
N LEU A 367 1.21 -24.55 5.93
CA LEU A 367 1.29 -24.86 4.50
C LEU A 367 2.57 -24.33 3.87
N PRO A 368 3.07 -24.99 2.81
CA PRO A 368 4.19 -24.48 2.01
C PRO A 368 3.79 -23.27 1.14
N LEU A 369 2.53 -22.81 1.23
CA LEU A 369 1.96 -21.71 0.47
C LEU A 369 1.65 -20.52 1.38
N ARG A 370 1.65 -19.32 0.81
CA ARG A 370 1.30 -18.08 1.51
C ARG A 370 -0.22 -17.97 1.63
N LEU A 371 -0.72 -17.84 2.85
CA LEU A 371 -2.15 -17.67 3.09
C LEU A 371 -2.57 -16.22 2.84
N PRO A 372 -3.67 -16.01 2.11
CA PRO A 372 -4.15 -14.67 1.81
C PRO A 372 -4.72 -13.98 3.04
N ALA A 373 -4.45 -12.67 3.16
CA ALA A 373 -5.12 -11.81 4.13
C ALA A 373 -6.64 -11.85 3.93
N GLY A 374 -7.43 -11.73 4.99
CA GLY A 374 -8.89 -11.72 4.90
C GLY A 374 -9.57 -11.47 6.23
N VAL A 375 -10.89 -11.29 6.21
CA VAL A 375 -11.68 -11.19 7.45
C VAL A 375 -11.91 -12.59 8.00
N VAL A 376 -11.69 -12.81 9.29
CA VAL A 376 -12.08 -14.04 9.99
C VAL A 376 -13.28 -13.78 10.88
N THR A 377 -14.28 -14.63 10.76
CA THR A 377 -15.41 -14.70 11.68
C THR A 377 -15.27 -15.92 12.57
N LEU A 378 -15.25 -15.71 13.88
CA LEU A 378 -15.18 -16.78 14.86
C LEU A 378 -16.56 -17.16 15.34
N TYR A 379 -16.81 -18.47 15.41
CA TYR A 379 -17.98 -19.08 16.02
C TYR A 379 -17.57 -19.89 17.24
N GLU A 380 -18.36 -19.75 18.30
CA GLU A 380 -18.22 -20.47 19.56
C GLU A 380 -19.41 -21.40 19.77
N GLU A 381 -19.14 -22.63 20.22
CA GLU A 381 -20.19 -23.60 20.50
C GLU A 381 -21.19 -23.06 21.54
N GLY A 382 -22.49 -23.15 21.25
CA GLY A 382 -23.58 -22.68 22.12
C GLY A 382 -23.82 -21.17 22.11
N ARG A 383 -22.83 -20.33 21.78
CA ARG A 383 -22.97 -18.86 21.68
C ARG A 383 -23.21 -18.37 20.25
N GLY A 384 -22.72 -19.09 19.24
CA GLY A 384 -22.78 -18.64 17.85
C GLY A 384 -21.66 -17.66 17.52
N HIS A 385 -21.98 -16.48 16.99
CA HIS A 385 -20.97 -15.47 16.62
C HIS A 385 -20.20 -14.95 17.84
N ALA A 386 -18.89 -15.13 17.84
CA ALA A 386 -18.00 -14.71 18.93
C ALA A 386 -17.27 -13.39 18.62
N GLY A 387 -17.04 -13.09 17.34
CA GLY A 387 -16.39 -11.85 16.89
C GLY A 387 -15.85 -11.94 15.48
N ASP A 388 -15.37 -10.80 14.97
CA ASP A 388 -14.67 -10.69 13.70
C ASP A 388 -13.29 -10.09 13.91
N ALA A 389 -12.30 -10.56 13.16
CA ALA A 389 -10.95 -10.03 13.14
C ALA A 389 -10.35 -10.04 11.73
N MET A 390 -9.16 -9.47 11.57
CA MET A 390 -8.41 -9.51 10.31
C MET A 390 -7.25 -10.49 10.44
N ILE A 391 -7.14 -11.41 9.48
CA ILE A 391 -5.94 -12.21 9.29
C ILE A 391 -5.07 -11.46 8.27
N PRO A 392 -3.79 -11.15 8.56
CA PRO A 392 -2.87 -10.62 7.58
C PRO A 392 -2.47 -11.71 6.56
N GLU A 393 -1.70 -11.34 5.57
CA GLU A 393 -1.11 -12.32 4.65
C GLU A 393 0.04 -13.04 5.36
N LEU A 394 0.04 -14.37 5.34
CA LEU A 394 0.97 -15.17 6.15
C LEU A 394 1.85 -16.06 5.29
N ALA A 395 3.16 -15.86 5.39
CA ALA A 395 4.13 -16.72 4.73
C ALA A 395 4.11 -18.14 5.30
N PRO A 396 4.64 -19.15 4.59
CA PRO A 396 4.87 -20.48 5.15
C PRO A 396 5.62 -20.42 6.49
N GLY A 397 5.10 -21.07 7.53
CA GLY A 397 5.69 -21.08 8.88
C GLY A 397 5.61 -19.74 9.63
N ALA A 398 4.92 -18.73 9.11
CA ALA A 398 4.70 -17.49 9.85
C ALA A 398 3.70 -17.72 10.99
N HIS A 399 3.98 -17.13 12.14
CA HIS A 399 3.10 -17.13 13.31
C HIS A 399 2.47 -15.76 13.49
N GLU A 400 1.18 -15.73 13.80
CA GLU A 400 0.42 -14.52 14.07
C GLU A 400 -0.55 -14.76 15.23
N VAL A 401 -0.81 -13.72 16.04
CA VAL A 401 -1.80 -13.77 17.11
C VAL A 401 -2.91 -12.77 16.83
N ILE A 402 -4.13 -13.29 16.69
CA ILE A 402 -5.28 -12.53 16.22
C ILE A 402 -6.27 -12.36 17.37
N GLU A 403 -6.39 -11.14 17.89
CA GLU A 403 -7.34 -10.77 18.93
C GLU A 403 -8.72 -10.49 18.34
N PHE A 404 -9.77 -11.05 18.92
CA PHE A 404 -11.14 -10.92 18.38
C PHE A 404 -12.17 -10.42 19.39
N ALA A 405 -11.93 -10.61 20.69
CA ALA A 405 -12.84 -10.16 21.75
C ALA A 405 -12.07 -9.82 23.03
N ARG A 406 -12.75 -9.21 24.01
CA ARG A 406 -12.25 -9.04 25.37
C ARG A 406 -12.95 -10.02 26.30
N ASP A 407 -12.19 -10.69 27.17
CA ASP A 407 -12.75 -11.52 28.22
C ASP A 407 -13.04 -10.65 29.46
N THR A 408 -14.28 -10.18 29.56
CA THR A 408 -14.71 -9.35 30.70
C THR A 408 -14.90 -10.14 32.00
N ALA A 409 -14.80 -11.47 31.96
CA ALA A 409 -14.88 -12.30 33.17
C ALA A 409 -13.57 -12.26 33.97
N MET A 410 -12.45 -11.90 33.34
CA MET A 410 -11.15 -11.74 33.99
C MET A 410 -10.77 -10.26 34.09
N GLN A 411 -10.01 -9.92 35.12
CA GLN A 411 -9.45 -8.57 35.27
C GLN A 411 -7.95 -8.64 35.57
N VAL A 412 -7.17 -7.77 34.94
CA VAL A 412 -5.74 -7.64 35.18
C VAL A 412 -5.45 -6.23 35.69
N GLN A 413 -4.69 -6.15 36.77
CA GLN A 413 -4.13 -4.93 37.29
C GLN A 413 -2.61 -5.01 37.21
N GLU A 414 -2.03 -4.05 36.49
CA GLU A 414 -0.59 -3.90 36.34
C GLU A 414 -0.07 -2.86 37.33
N SER A 415 0.99 -3.20 38.05
CA SER A 415 1.73 -2.27 38.90
C SER A 415 3.22 -2.40 38.63
N GLU A 416 3.92 -1.28 38.67
CA GLU A 416 5.35 -1.23 38.39
C GLU A 416 6.08 -0.61 39.57
N ASP A 417 7.11 -1.31 40.05
CA ASP A 417 8.02 -0.85 41.07
C ASP A 417 9.43 -0.81 40.49
N GLU A 418 10.13 0.31 40.68
CA GLU A 418 11.51 0.46 40.25
C GLU A 418 12.40 0.73 41.45
N THR A 419 13.47 -0.05 41.56
CA THR A 419 14.46 0.07 42.62
C THR A 419 15.84 0.28 42.02
N GLN A 420 16.62 1.15 42.63
CA GLN A 420 17.97 1.47 42.18
C GLN A 420 18.94 1.21 43.32
N VAL A 421 19.95 0.38 43.05
CA VAL A 421 20.98 0.01 44.02
C VAL A 421 22.34 0.33 43.42
N VAL A 422 23.13 1.15 44.13
CA VAL A 422 24.52 1.42 43.76
C VAL A 422 25.33 0.12 43.96
N GLN A 423 25.89 -0.41 42.87
CA GLN A 423 26.70 -1.64 42.92
C GLN A 423 28.16 -1.33 43.20
N SER A 424 28.68 -0.31 42.53
CA SER A 424 30.07 0.09 42.65
C SER A 424 30.18 1.60 42.44
N GLY A 425 31.22 2.19 43.00
CA GLY A 425 31.62 3.55 42.69
C GLY A 425 33.12 3.59 42.67
N ARG A 426 33.66 4.31 41.69
CA ARG A 426 35.09 4.57 41.59
C ARG A 426 35.28 6.02 41.20
N MET A 427 36.44 6.54 41.51
CA MET A 427 36.83 7.88 41.16
C MET A 427 37.97 7.80 40.18
N VAL A 428 37.97 8.69 39.20
CA VAL A 428 39.04 8.84 38.22
C VAL A 428 39.15 10.31 37.87
N ASP A 429 40.31 10.92 38.12
CA ASP A 429 40.62 12.30 37.72
C ASP A 429 39.56 13.31 38.19
N GLY A 430 39.11 13.19 39.45
CA GLY A 430 38.08 14.05 40.03
C GLY A 430 36.65 13.83 39.52
N VAL A 431 36.40 12.75 38.76
CA VAL A 431 35.06 12.31 38.33
C VAL A 431 34.66 11.05 39.09
N LEU A 432 33.53 11.11 39.79
CA LEU A 432 32.89 9.95 40.39
C LEU A 432 32.12 9.18 39.30
N VAL A 433 32.56 7.97 39.02
CA VAL A 433 31.89 7.01 38.14
C VAL A 433 31.16 6.00 39.02
N VAL A 434 29.85 6.04 38.99
CA VAL A 434 28.98 5.14 39.75
C VAL A 434 28.34 4.14 38.81
N GLU A 435 28.39 2.86 39.17
CA GLU A 435 27.61 1.81 38.52
C GLU A 435 26.40 1.49 39.39
N GLU A 436 25.23 1.62 38.79
CA GLU A 436 23.95 1.48 39.45
C GLU A 436 23.20 0.34 38.77
N ARG A 437 22.73 -0.61 39.57
CA ARG A 437 21.80 -1.63 39.10
C ARG A 437 20.39 -1.13 39.35
N GLN A 438 19.68 -0.90 38.26
CA GLN A 438 18.25 -0.68 38.27
C GLN A 438 17.56 -2.03 38.13
N GLU A 439 16.63 -2.30 39.04
CA GLU A 439 15.75 -3.46 38.99
C GLU A 439 14.32 -2.95 38.91
N ARG A 440 13.63 -3.36 37.86
CA ARG A 440 12.24 -3.03 37.61
C ARG A 440 11.42 -4.30 37.79
N ARG A 441 10.37 -4.22 38.60
CA ARG A 441 9.41 -5.29 38.81
C ARG A 441 8.05 -4.83 38.30
N THR A 442 7.55 -5.52 37.28
CA THR A 442 6.16 -5.40 36.82
C THR A 442 5.37 -6.55 37.41
N SER A 443 4.40 -6.24 38.28
CA SER A 443 3.49 -7.21 38.89
C SER A 443 2.15 -7.18 38.17
N TYR A 444 1.74 -8.34 37.65
CA TYR A 444 0.43 -8.56 37.06
C TYR A 444 -0.46 -9.28 38.07
N ARG A 445 -1.40 -8.57 38.67
CA ARG A 445 -2.44 -9.15 39.53
C ARG A 445 -3.64 -9.52 38.65
N VAL A 446 -3.95 -10.81 38.58
CA VAL A 446 -4.97 -11.37 37.69
C VAL A 446 -6.10 -11.93 38.54
N GLU A 447 -7.30 -11.40 38.37
CA GLU A 447 -8.52 -11.93 38.96
C GLU A 447 -9.20 -12.86 37.94
N GLY A 448 -9.34 -14.13 38.30
CA GLY A 448 -9.86 -15.19 37.43
C GLY A 448 -11.38 -15.13 37.22
N ALA A 449 -11.82 -15.74 36.12
CA ALA A 449 -13.24 -15.89 35.82
C ALA A 449 -13.95 -16.74 36.89
N PRO A 450 -15.18 -16.41 37.30
CA PRO A 450 -15.85 -17.09 38.41
C PRO A 450 -16.40 -18.47 38.06
N ASP A 451 -16.52 -18.79 36.77
CA ASP A 451 -17.27 -19.93 36.25
C ASP A 451 -16.39 -21.12 35.84
N ALA A 452 -15.12 -20.88 35.50
CA ALA A 452 -14.19 -21.93 35.14
C ALA A 452 -12.73 -21.46 35.18
N ASP A 453 -11.82 -22.43 35.30
CA ASP A 453 -10.37 -22.21 35.23
C ASP A 453 -9.98 -21.67 33.84
N ARG A 454 -8.91 -20.87 33.79
CA ARG A 454 -8.37 -20.27 32.56
C ARG A 454 -6.85 -20.37 32.55
N ALA A 455 -6.28 -20.66 31.39
CA ALA A 455 -4.86 -20.44 31.13
C ALA A 455 -4.70 -19.11 30.39
N MET A 456 -3.94 -18.18 30.98
CA MET A 456 -3.72 -16.84 30.44
C MET A 456 -2.26 -16.65 30.03
N THR A 457 -2.05 -16.11 28.83
CA THR A 457 -0.74 -15.72 28.31
C THR A 457 -0.52 -14.24 28.53
N ILE A 458 0.51 -13.89 29.32
CA ILE A 458 0.96 -12.51 29.50
C ILE A 458 2.10 -12.23 28.52
N SER A 459 1.87 -11.39 27.52
CA SER A 459 2.92 -10.85 26.63
C SER A 459 3.52 -9.61 27.30
N HIS A 460 4.70 -9.77 27.92
CA HIS A 460 5.43 -8.67 28.54
C HIS A 460 6.42 -8.07 27.52
N PRO A 461 6.38 -6.75 27.26
CA PRO A 461 7.22 -6.12 26.24
C PRO A 461 8.70 -6.23 26.57
N LEU A 462 9.54 -6.54 25.58
CA LEU A 462 10.99 -6.50 25.71
C LEU A 462 11.49 -5.07 25.68
N ARG A 463 12.22 -4.65 26.71
CA ARG A 463 12.83 -3.32 26.77
C ARG A 463 14.29 -3.37 26.36
N HIS A 464 14.67 -2.55 25.40
CA HIS A 464 16.06 -2.48 24.96
C HIS A 464 17.00 -2.06 26.10
N GLY A 465 18.06 -2.83 26.31
CA GLY A 465 19.08 -2.57 27.33
C GLY A 465 18.68 -2.99 28.74
N TRP A 466 17.57 -3.72 28.89
CA TRP A 466 17.20 -4.41 30.11
C TRP A 466 17.32 -5.92 29.92
N ASP A 467 17.87 -6.60 30.92
CA ASP A 467 18.07 -8.04 30.96
C ASP A 467 16.95 -8.68 31.79
N MET A 468 16.16 -9.55 31.15
CA MET A 468 15.10 -10.33 31.80
C MET A 468 15.68 -11.28 32.86
N GLN A 469 15.23 -11.16 34.11
CA GLN A 469 15.64 -12.04 35.21
C GLN A 469 14.60 -13.12 35.52
N THR A 470 13.31 -12.85 35.26
CA THR A 470 12.25 -13.84 35.46
C THR A 470 12.37 -14.97 34.43
N SER A 471 12.48 -16.22 34.91
CA SER A 471 12.50 -17.42 34.08
C SER A 471 11.10 -17.96 33.79
N GLY A 472 10.95 -18.82 32.77
CA GLY A 472 9.70 -19.53 32.47
C GLY A 472 8.81 -18.87 31.40
N GLY A 473 9.27 -17.77 30.82
CA GLY A 473 8.63 -17.16 29.65
C GLY A 473 9.29 -17.59 28.34
N GLU A 474 8.50 -17.61 27.27
CA GLU A 474 8.97 -17.80 25.90
C GLU A 474 9.29 -16.44 25.27
N THR A 475 10.57 -16.20 24.98
CA THR A 475 11.04 -14.95 24.40
C THR A 475 10.75 -14.90 22.90
N GLY A 476 9.91 -13.95 22.49
CA GLY A 476 9.67 -13.58 21.10
C GLY A 476 10.63 -12.49 20.62
N PHE A 477 10.27 -11.84 19.51
CA PHE A 477 11.07 -10.74 18.96
C PHE A 477 10.91 -9.44 19.77
N ASP A 478 9.67 -9.08 20.14
CA ASP A 478 9.35 -7.83 20.85
C ASP A 478 8.79 -8.06 22.26
N ASP A 479 8.57 -9.32 22.67
CA ASP A 479 7.98 -9.66 23.96
C ASP A 479 8.56 -10.94 24.57
N THR A 480 8.22 -11.16 25.84
CA THR A 480 8.35 -12.47 26.50
C THR A 480 6.99 -12.89 27.00
N ARG A 481 6.55 -14.08 26.58
CA ARG A 481 5.22 -14.62 26.86
C ARG A 481 5.27 -15.57 28.05
N PHE A 482 4.50 -15.29 29.09
CA PHE A 482 4.37 -16.12 30.29
C PHE A 482 2.99 -16.78 30.33
N LEU A 483 2.95 -18.11 30.42
CA LEU A 483 1.71 -18.84 30.64
C LEU A 483 1.40 -18.89 32.14
N VAL A 484 0.22 -18.44 32.52
CA VAL A 484 -0.25 -18.36 33.92
C VAL A 484 -1.57 -19.09 34.03
N ASP A 485 -1.59 -20.15 34.84
CA ASP A 485 -2.83 -20.83 35.22
C ASP A 485 -3.58 -20.00 36.24
N VAL A 486 -4.86 -19.71 35.95
CA VAL A 486 -5.74 -18.89 36.80
C VAL A 486 -6.97 -19.72 37.17
N PRO A 487 -7.01 -20.28 38.39
CA PRO A 487 -8.17 -21.04 38.86
C PRO A 487 -9.44 -20.19 38.95
N ALA A 488 -10.60 -20.83 38.85
CA ALA A 488 -11.89 -20.17 38.87
C ALA A 488 -12.09 -19.31 40.14
N GLY A 489 -12.31 -18.01 39.95
CA GLY A 489 -12.55 -17.03 41.02
C GLY A 489 -11.36 -16.74 41.93
N GLU A 490 -10.18 -17.28 41.65
CA GLU A 490 -8.96 -17.00 42.42
C GLU A 490 -8.19 -15.80 41.86
N ILE A 491 -7.26 -15.28 42.67
CA ILE A 491 -6.38 -14.18 42.27
C ILE A 491 -4.95 -14.70 42.23
N VAL A 492 -4.32 -14.58 41.07
CA VAL A 492 -2.94 -15.00 40.82
C VAL A 492 -2.09 -13.76 40.54
N THR A 493 -0.88 -13.74 41.06
CA THR A 493 0.10 -12.67 40.78
C THR A 493 1.29 -13.25 40.03
N GLN A 494 1.61 -12.64 38.89
CA GLN A 494 2.81 -12.93 38.13
C GLN A 494 3.76 -11.72 38.17
N ASP A 495 4.94 -11.91 38.74
CA ASP A 495 5.98 -10.88 38.79
C ASP A 495 7.00 -11.08 37.67
N VAL A 496 7.26 -10.02 36.91
CA VAL A 496 8.30 -9.97 35.88
C VAL A 496 9.37 -8.98 36.31
N VAL A 497 10.61 -9.45 36.44
CA VAL A 497 11.75 -8.67 36.93
C VAL A 497 12.74 -8.49 35.80
N GLU A 498 13.05 -7.23 35.50
CA GLU A 498 14.05 -6.80 34.53
C GLU A 498 15.16 -6.06 35.26
N GLN A 499 16.40 -6.18 34.79
CA GLN A 499 17.56 -5.50 35.36
C GLN A 499 18.36 -4.75 34.31
N ARG A 500 18.93 -3.62 34.68
CA ARG A 500 19.88 -2.87 33.84
C ARG A 500 20.99 -2.30 34.71
N ILE A 501 22.22 -2.37 34.21
CA ILE A 501 23.36 -1.69 34.81
C ILE A 501 23.55 -0.37 34.06
N THR A 502 23.45 0.75 34.78
CA THR A 502 23.72 2.09 34.26
C THR A 502 25.01 2.64 34.87
N SER A 503 25.78 3.37 34.07
CA SER A 503 26.98 4.06 34.55
C SER A 503 26.74 5.57 34.54
N THR A 504 26.78 6.18 35.72
CA THR A 504 26.60 7.62 35.93
C THR A 504 27.96 8.25 36.19
N ARG A 505 28.31 9.31 35.47
CA ARG A 505 29.56 10.07 35.67
C ARG A 505 29.23 11.44 36.22
N VAL A 506 29.83 11.79 37.35
CA VAL A 506 29.56 13.04 38.06
C VAL A 506 30.88 13.72 38.42
N ALA A 507 31.08 14.95 37.99
CA ALA A 507 32.25 15.73 38.38
C ALA A 507 32.13 16.14 39.85
N LEU A 508 33.11 15.78 40.67
CA LEU A 508 33.09 16.08 42.11
C LEU A 508 33.10 17.59 42.39
N LEU A 509 33.73 18.37 41.49
CA LEU A 509 33.77 19.84 41.56
C LEU A 509 32.38 20.48 41.45
N ASP A 510 31.47 19.85 40.71
CA ASP A 510 30.12 20.37 40.45
C ASP A 510 29.10 19.92 41.49
N LEU A 511 29.46 18.96 42.35
CA LEU A 511 28.58 18.49 43.42
C LEU A 511 28.44 19.54 44.52
N ASP A 512 27.22 19.77 44.97
CA ASP A 512 26.95 20.53 46.19
C ASP A 512 27.07 19.64 47.44
N SER A 513 26.82 20.23 48.62
CA SER A 513 26.94 19.50 49.89
C SER A 513 25.89 18.40 50.05
N ASP A 514 24.70 18.58 49.47
CA ASP A 514 23.60 17.63 49.54
C ASP A 514 23.85 16.42 48.63
N ALA A 515 24.39 16.65 47.42
CA ALA A 515 24.78 15.60 46.50
C ALA A 515 25.98 14.79 47.01
N LEU A 516 26.97 15.44 47.66
CA LEU A 516 28.05 14.72 48.33
C LEU A 516 27.52 13.79 49.44
N ALA A 517 26.56 14.27 50.25
CA ALA A 517 25.91 13.45 51.28
C ALA A 517 25.03 12.33 50.68
N PHE A 518 24.37 12.60 49.55
CA PHE A 518 23.57 11.62 48.82
C PHE A 518 24.41 10.42 48.37
N TRP A 519 25.60 10.68 47.83
CA TRP A 519 26.50 9.63 47.35
C TRP A 519 27.26 8.94 48.48
N SER A 520 27.72 9.66 49.50
CA SER A 520 28.44 9.04 50.64
C SER A 520 27.60 7.99 51.38
N THR A 521 26.29 8.23 51.50
CA THR A 521 25.36 7.29 52.15
C THR A 521 25.01 6.06 51.32
N ARG A 522 25.14 6.12 49.98
CA ARG A 522 24.72 5.04 49.06
C ARG A 522 25.88 4.21 48.51
N LEU A 523 27.10 4.75 48.51
CA LEU A 523 28.28 4.04 48.02
C LEU A 523 28.63 2.85 48.92
N PRO A 524 28.86 1.65 48.37
CA PRO A 524 29.23 0.48 49.16
C PRO A 524 30.68 0.51 49.64
N ASP A 525 31.59 1.18 48.91
CA ASP A 525 33.01 1.26 49.22
C ASP A 525 33.28 2.18 50.44
N PRO A 526 33.84 1.65 51.55
CA PRO A 526 34.12 2.43 52.75
C PRO A 526 35.25 3.46 52.56
N GLU A 527 36.24 3.20 51.70
CA GLU A 527 37.37 4.12 51.49
C GLU A 527 36.91 5.36 50.72
N LEU A 528 36.17 5.14 49.63
CA LEU A 528 35.57 6.21 48.84
C LEU A 528 34.58 7.04 49.66
N ARG A 529 33.79 6.40 50.55
CA ARG A 529 32.89 7.09 51.47
C ARG A 529 33.65 8.05 52.40
N ALA A 530 34.69 7.56 53.07
CA ALA A 530 35.48 8.35 53.99
C ALA A 530 36.11 9.57 53.29
N MET A 531 36.58 9.39 52.06
CA MET A 531 37.15 10.48 51.29
C MET A 531 36.09 11.52 50.85
N LEU A 532 34.87 11.11 50.48
CA LEU A 532 33.79 12.09 50.21
C LEU A 532 33.40 12.88 51.47
N GLU A 533 33.39 12.24 52.64
CA GLU A 533 33.17 12.90 53.94
C GLU A 533 34.29 13.90 54.28
N GLU A 534 35.54 13.57 53.94
CA GLU A 534 36.68 14.47 54.09
C GLU A 534 36.57 15.68 53.14
N ILE A 535 36.23 15.46 51.87
CA ILE A 535 35.97 16.55 50.91
C ILE A 535 34.84 17.45 51.40
N GLN A 536 33.76 16.88 51.95
CA GLN A 536 32.67 17.65 52.53
C GLN A 536 33.15 18.52 53.70
N THR A 537 33.98 17.95 54.58
CA THR A 537 34.55 18.66 55.74
C THR A 537 35.47 19.81 55.29
N LEU A 538 36.37 19.55 54.34
CA LEU A 538 37.28 20.57 53.79
C LEU A 538 36.52 21.70 53.10
N ARG A 539 35.45 21.39 52.35
CA ARG A 539 34.58 22.41 51.73
C ARG A 539 33.82 23.25 52.75
N ALA A 540 33.35 22.65 53.84
CA ALA A 540 32.74 23.40 54.94
C ALA A 540 33.74 24.36 55.58
N GLN A 541 34.97 23.92 55.83
CA GLN A 541 36.06 24.75 56.35
C GLN A 541 36.43 25.89 55.38
N GLN A 542 36.48 25.64 54.07
CA GLN A 542 36.68 26.70 53.07
C GLN A 542 35.56 27.74 53.09
N ALA A 543 34.31 27.32 53.23
CA ALA A 543 33.19 28.26 53.34
C ALA A 543 33.30 29.13 54.61
N ASP A 544 33.72 28.56 55.73
CA ASP A 544 33.98 29.28 56.98
C ASP A 544 35.13 30.28 56.85
N LEU A 545 36.26 29.86 56.28
CA LEU A 545 37.42 30.72 56.04
C LEU A 545 37.09 31.87 55.09
N ARG A 546 36.33 31.62 54.02
CA ARG A 546 35.88 32.69 53.10
C ARG A 546 34.99 33.72 53.81
N ARG A 547 34.11 33.28 54.71
CA ARG A 547 33.31 34.18 55.55
C ARG A 547 34.18 34.99 56.51
N GLU A 548 35.21 34.37 57.10
CA GLU A 548 36.16 35.04 57.98
C GLU A 548 36.99 36.09 57.23
N ILE A 549 37.60 35.73 56.10
CA ILE A 549 38.37 36.65 55.24
C ILE A 549 37.51 37.85 54.83
N THR A 550 36.26 37.61 54.44
CA THR A 550 35.32 38.70 54.08
C THR A 550 35.05 39.62 55.27
N ARG A 551 34.88 39.06 56.47
CA ARG A 551 34.68 39.83 57.71
C ARG A 551 35.90 40.66 58.07
N GLN A 552 37.10 40.08 58.00
CA GLN A 552 38.36 40.77 58.31
C GLN A 552 38.65 41.88 57.31
N ARG A 553 38.40 41.66 56.01
CA ARG A 553 38.53 42.72 54.98
C ARG A 553 37.57 43.88 55.23
N ALA A 554 36.32 43.60 55.63
CA ALA A 554 35.36 44.65 55.96
C ALA A 554 35.78 45.44 57.21
N LEU A 555 36.28 44.76 58.24
CA LEU A 555 36.81 45.39 59.45
C LEU A 555 38.03 46.27 59.15
N GLU A 556 39.00 45.76 58.37
CA GLU A 556 40.18 46.51 57.95
C GLU A 556 39.78 47.80 57.21
N ALA A 557 38.85 47.71 56.24
CA ALA A 557 38.37 48.87 55.49
C ALA A 557 37.74 49.93 56.41
N GLN A 558 36.90 49.50 57.36
CA GLN A 558 36.27 50.39 58.33
C GLN A 558 37.31 51.09 59.22
N LEU A 559 38.32 50.34 59.70
CA LEU A 559 39.38 50.88 60.54
C LEU A 559 40.25 51.90 59.79
N ILE A 560 40.56 51.64 58.51
CA ILE A 560 41.29 52.59 57.65
C ILE A 560 40.50 53.89 57.47
N GLU A 561 39.20 53.81 57.19
CA GLU A 561 38.34 54.99 57.05
C GLU A 561 38.28 55.82 58.36
N ASP A 562 38.13 55.14 59.51
CA ASP A 562 38.15 55.78 60.82
C ASP A 562 39.51 56.45 61.12
N GLN A 563 40.60 55.80 60.72
CA GLN A 563 41.95 56.36 60.84
C GLN A 563 42.10 57.64 60.00
N GLU A 564 41.75 57.60 58.71
CA GLU A 564 41.82 58.75 57.80
C GLU A 564 40.98 59.92 58.30
N ARG A 565 39.77 59.64 58.80
CA ARG A 565 38.89 60.65 59.41
C ARG A 565 39.55 61.29 60.63
N LEU A 566 40.15 60.50 61.53
CA LEU A 566 40.82 61.02 62.72
C LEU A 566 42.09 61.81 62.36
N VAL A 567 42.91 61.32 61.43
CA VAL A 567 44.11 62.02 60.94
C VAL A 567 43.73 63.34 60.28
N GLY A 568 42.69 63.35 59.43
CA GLY A 568 42.18 64.57 58.81
C GLY A 568 41.73 65.61 59.82
N LEU A 569 41.01 65.20 60.87
CA LEU A 569 40.60 66.10 61.97
C LEU A 569 41.80 66.64 62.77
N ILE A 570 42.82 65.81 63.03
CA ILE A 570 44.05 66.24 63.71
C ILE A 570 44.79 67.30 62.87
N VAL A 571 44.91 67.08 61.55
CA VAL A 571 45.59 68.02 60.64
C VAL A 571 44.82 69.33 60.49
N GLN A 572 43.49 69.28 60.41
CA GLN A 572 42.65 70.49 60.28
C GLN A 572 42.69 71.41 61.50
N LEU A 573 42.75 70.85 62.72
CA LEU A 573 42.73 71.65 63.95
C LEU A 573 44.09 72.28 64.27
N GLY A 574 45.20 71.62 63.94
CA GLY A 574 46.57 72.17 64.07
C GLY A 574 46.98 72.57 65.50
N ASP A 575 46.27 72.10 66.52
CA ASP A 575 46.47 72.43 67.93
C ASP A 575 47.00 71.23 68.76
N ASP A 576 47.44 71.47 70.00
CA ASP A 576 47.83 70.42 70.96
C ASP A 576 46.82 70.30 72.11
N SER A 577 45.54 70.45 71.79
CA SER A 577 44.47 70.36 72.79
C SER A 577 44.39 68.93 73.39
N PRO A 578 43.84 68.77 74.61
CA PRO A 578 43.62 67.45 75.21
C PRO A 578 42.87 66.48 74.29
N ALA A 579 41.90 66.97 73.52
CA ALA A 579 41.14 66.19 72.55
C ALA A 579 42.00 65.73 71.35
N THR A 580 42.94 66.57 70.87
CA THR A 580 43.87 66.18 69.80
C THR A 580 44.86 65.11 70.25
N ARG A 581 45.31 65.12 71.52
CA ARG A 581 46.14 64.05 72.10
C ARG A 581 45.39 62.73 72.22
N GLU A 582 44.12 62.75 72.64
CA GLU A 582 43.27 61.55 72.70
C GLU A 582 43.04 60.91 71.32
N ARG A 583 42.82 61.74 70.28
CA ARG A 583 42.69 61.25 68.90
C ARG A 583 43.97 60.59 68.40
N ARG A 584 45.16 61.13 68.72
CA ARG A 584 46.45 60.49 68.38
C ARG A 584 46.56 59.11 69.04
N THR A 585 46.23 59.00 70.32
CA THR A 585 46.21 57.70 71.02
C THR A 585 45.22 56.72 70.39
N ARG A 586 44.06 57.18 69.90
CA ARG A 586 43.10 56.31 69.18
C ARG A 586 43.65 55.87 67.81
N VAL A 587 44.36 56.74 67.09
CA VAL A 587 45.05 56.36 65.85
C VAL A 587 46.07 55.25 66.10
N ASP A 588 46.90 55.35 67.15
CA ASP A 588 47.88 54.31 67.52
C ASP A 588 47.21 52.98 67.93
N VAL A 589 45.97 53.02 68.43
CA VAL A 589 45.17 51.83 68.72
C VAL A 589 44.62 51.23 67.42
N ILE A 590 44.07 52.06 66.53
CA ILE A 590 43.54 51.63 65.23
C ILE A 590 44.64 51.01 64.37
N GLU A 591 45.86 51.56 64.37
CA GLU A 591 46.99 50.96 63.66
C GLU A 591 47.27 49.52 64.12
N ARG A 592 47.18 49.27 65.43
CA ARG A 592 47.33 47.91 65.98
C ARG A 592 46.13 47.02 65.64
N GLU A 593 44.92 47.55 65.65
CA GLU A 593 43.69 46.81 65.24
C GLU A 593 43.74 46.43 63.75
N ILE A 594 44.25 47.32 62.87
CA ILE A 594 44.48 47.05 61.44
C ILE A 594 45.51 45.94 61.26
N GLU A 595 46.63 46.01 61.96
CA GLU A 595 47.68 44.98 61.86
C GLU A 595 47.19 43.61 62.33
N GLN A 596 46.36 43.57 63.38
CA GLN A 596 45.70 42.34 63.84
C GLN A 596 44.71 41.79 62.80
N ALA A 597 43.88 42.64 62.20
CA ALA A 597 42.93 42.22 61.16
C ALA A 597 43.66 41.68 59.91
N ARG A 598 44.77 42.30 59.51
CA ARG A 598 45.65 41.82 58.43
C ARG A 598 46.26 40.47 58.74
N THR A 599 46.85 40.32 59.93
CA THR A 599 47.45 39.04 60.37
C THR A 599 46.41 37.92 60.36
N ALA A 600 45.21 38.16 60.91
CA ALA A 600 44.13 37.17 60.93
C ALA A 600 43.63 36.82 59.52
N ARG A 601 43.54 37.80 58.63
CA ARG A 601 43.19 37.59 57.22
C ARG A 601 44.25 36.74 56.51
N ASP A 602 45.52 37.09 56.64
CA ASP A 602 46.62 36.40 55.96
C ASP A 602 46.77 34.95 56.48
N GLU A 603 46.56 34.71 57.77
CA GLU A 603 46.48 33.35 58.34
C GLU A 603 45.29 32.56 57.76
N ALA A 604 44.13 33.19 57.62
CA ALA A 604 42.95 32.55 57.03
C ALA A 604 43.12 32.28 55.53
N GLU A 605 43.76 33.19 54.78
CA GLU A 605 44.11 33.01 53.35
C GLU A 605 45.15 31.90 53.16
N THR A 606 46.14 31.80 54.06
CA THR A 606 47.12 30.70 54.06
C THR A 606 46.43 29.35 54.27
N ARG A 607 45.58 29.24 55.28
CA ARG A 607 44.80 28.00 55.53
C ARG A 607 43.84 27.68 54.39
N GLN A 608 43.24 28.68 53.75
CA GLN A 608 42.38 28.45 52.59
C GLN A 608 43.19 27.84 51.44
N THR A 609 44.39 28.35 51.19
CA THR A 609 45.29 27.84 50.14
C THR A 609 45.74 26.41 50.44
N GLU A 610 46.11 26.11 51.70
CA GLU A 610 46.47 24.75 52.14
C GLU A 610 45.33 23.75 51.91
N ILE A 611 44.08 24.14 52.20
CA ILE A 611 42.91 23.29 51.93
C ILE A 611 42.64 23.16 50.43
N GLU A 612 42.83 24.22 49.64
CA GLU A 612 42.68 24.16 48.17
C GLU A 612 43.70 23.22 47.52
N ASP A 613 44.94 23.21 48.00
CA ASP A 613 45.98 22.29 47.53
C ASP A 613 45.70 20.85 47.99
N THR A 614 45.27 20.66 49.24
CA THR A 614 44.86 19.33 49.75
C THR A 614 43.72 18.75 48.92
N LEU A 615 42.69 19.54 48.63
CA LEU A 615 41.57 19.10 47.77
C LEU A 615 42.04 18.79 46.35
N ARG A 616 42.98 19.56 45.80
CA ARG A 616 43.52 19.30 44.45
C ARG A 616 44.30 18.00 44.40
N ASP A 617 45.14 17.73 45.40
CA ASP A 617 45.94 16.51 45.48
C ASP A 617 45.04 15.29 45.68
N MET A 618 44.03 15.36 46.56
CA MET A 618 43.02 14.30 46.72
C MET A 618 42.29 13.98 45.41
N LEU A 619 41.97 14.98 44.59
CA LEU A 619 41.30 14.79 43.29
C LEU A 619 42.23 14.30 42.16
N ARG A 620 43.55 14.37 42.37
CA ARG A 620 44.56 13.99 41.37
C ARG A 620 45.18 12.62 41.65
N ASP A 621 45.33 12.29 42.92
CA ASP A 621 45.86 10.99 43.38
C ASP A 621 44.77 9.90 43.40
N SER A 622 43.57 10.23 42.91
CA SER A 622 42.39 9.38 42.78
C SER A 622 42.01 9.06 41.35
#